data_AF-A0A075AZY0-F1
#
_entry.id   AF-A0A075AZY0-F1
#
_cell.length_a   1.000
_cell.length_b   1.000
_cell.length_c   1.000
_cell.angle_alpha   90.00
_cell.angle_beta   90.00
_cell.angle_gamma   90.00
#
_symmetry.space_group_name_H-M   'P 1'
#
loop_
_entity.id
_entity.type
_entity.pdbx_description
1 polymer ?
#
loop_
_entity_poly.entity_id
_entity_poly.type
_entity_poly.pdbx_seq_one_letter_code
_entity_poly.pdbx_strand_id
1 'polypeptide(L)'
;MPANIIKLLHDLINGSRNALAKSITLVESNNAEHRKYSQFLLTECLKNLKTRPPLFLKSKRFALDVETYKQPKTLRIGLSGAPGVGKSTFIESFAMSLVNEGYKVAVLTRMYNLSRQDRAYVRPTPSRGTLGGVARNTHESIVMCEAAGYDIILVETVGVGQSETLVADMVDIFALLVPPAGGDELQKGIMELSDLVVVNKADGELINTARRAQIEYLSALKYMKRNSKVYMASSITGKGINEVWEGINEYYFLTVSEAKEKMDLLDGQESIDWDVNINSGFKRLQENSEVKSIKPILDKLLENDELTASQAADRIIEIFFNSINK
;
A
#
# COMPACT_ATOMS: atom_id res chain seq x y z
N MET A 1 -5.60 -23.24 18.58
CA MET A 1 -6.25 -22.86 17.30
C MET A 1 -6.92 -24.07 16.70
N PRO A 2 -8.07 -23.93 16.01
CA PRO A 2 -8.74 -25.04 15.32
C PRO A 2 -7.84 -25.70 14.25
N ALA A 3 -7.97 -27.02 14.06
CA ALA A 3 -7.11 -27.79 13.14
C ALA A 3 -7.23 -27.31 11.67
N ASN A 4 -8.42 -26.86 11.25
CA ASN A 4 -8.62 -26.28 9.93
C ASN A 4 -7.89 -24.95 9.73
N ILE A 5 -7.71 -24.14 10.77
CA ILE A 5 -6.94 -22.88 10.71
C ILE A 5 -5.44 -23.15 10.63
N ILE A 6 -4.94 -24.16 11.34
CA ILE A 6 -3.53 -24.60 11.25
C ILE A 6 -3.24 -25.15 9.84
N LYS A 7 -4.15 -25.96 9.29
CA LYS A 7 -4.04 -26.43 7.91
C LYS A 7 -4.07 -25.27 6.91
N LEU A 8 -4.95 -24.30 7.12
CA LEU A 8 -5.05 -23.11 6.28
C LEU A 8 -3.74 -22.31 6.26
N LEU A 9 -3.08 -22.14 7.41
CA LEU A 9 -1.76 -21.51 7.51
C LEU A 9 -0.69 -22.28 6.71
N HIS A 10 -0.64 -23.60 6.88
CA HIS A 10 0.32 -24.44 6.17
C HIS A 10 0.12 -24.33 4.64
N ASP A 11 -1.13 -24.45 4.18
CA ASP A 11 -1.44 -24.35 2.75
C ASP A 11 -1.15 -22.94 2.20
N LEU A 12 -1.39 -21.89 3.01
CA LEU A 12 -1.10 -20.50 2.66
C LEU A 12 0.40 -20.29 2.42
N ILE A 13 1.25 -20.66 3.37
CA ILE A 13 2.71 -20.49 3.29
C ILE A 13 3.30 -21.30 2.12
N ASN A 14 2.68 -22.43 1.79
CA ASN A 14 3.05 -23.23 0.61
C ASN A 14 2.47 -22.70 -0.71
N GLY A 15 1.87 -21.51 -0.70
CA GLY A 15 1.44 -20.79 -1.90
C GLY A 15 0.09 -21.21 -2.48
N SER A 16 -0.78 -21.85 -1.70
CA SER A 16 -2.12 -22.20 -2.16
C SER A 16 -2.99 -20.96 -2.39
N ARG A 17 -3.40 -20.71 -3.63
CA ARG A 17 -4.33 -19.62 -4.00
C ARG A 17 -5.67 -19.71 -3.26
N ASN A 18 -6.16 -20.93 -3.04
CA ASN A 18 -7.41 -21.16 -2.30
C ASN A 18 -7.26 -20.78 -0.82
N ALA A 19 -6.13 -21.17 -0.22
CA ALA A 19 -5.81 -20.79 1.15
C ALA A 19 -5.68 -19.27 1.28
N LEU A 20 -4.97 -18.62 0.36
CA LEU A 20 -4.86 -17.15 0.31
C LEU A 20 -6.23 -16.46 0.26
N ALA A 21 -7.11 -16.90 -0.64
CA ALA A 21 -8.45 -16.32 -0.75
C ALA A 21 -9.28 -16.49 0.55
N LYS A 22 -9.18 -17.65 1.21
CA LYS A 22 -9.85 -17.90 2.49
C LYS A 22 -9.26 -17.05 3.61
N SER A 23 -7.94 -16.95 3.70
CA SER A 23 -7.25 -16.14 4.71
C SER A 23 -7.61 -14.65 4.59
N ILE A 24 -7.62 -14.11 3.37
CA ILE A 24 -8.07 -12.73 3.13
C ILE A 24 -9.56 -12.55 3.48
N THR A 25 -10.39 -13.55 3.19
CA THR A 25 -11.82 -13.50 3.58
C THR A 25 -12.01 -13.48 5.11
N LEU A 26 -11.12 -14.11 5.89
CA LEU A 26 -11.12 -14.00 7.35
C LEU A 26 -10.70 -12.60 7.82
N VAL A 27 -9.67 -12.01 7.19
CA VAL A 27 -9.21 -10.63 7.43
C VAL A 27 -10.34 -9.63 7.20
N GLU A 28 -11.08 -9.77 6.10
CA GLU A 28 -12.17 -8.86 5.73
C GLU A 28 -13.45 -9.07 6.56
N SER A 29 -13.50 -10.09 7.43
CA SER A 29 -14.71 -10.45 8.16
C SER A 29 -14.93 -9.62 9.43
N ASN A 30 -16.17 -9.16 9.64
CA ASN A 30 -16.57 -8.48 10.88
C ASN A 30 -16.82 -9.45 12.06
N ASN A 31 -16.86 -10.76 11.82
CA ASN A 31 -17.11 -11.77 12.86
C ASN A 31 -15.94 -11.81 13.87
N ALA A 32 -16.25 -11.88 15.17
CA ALA A 32 -15.24 -11.85 16.24
C ALA A 32 -14.31 -13.08 16.25
N GLU A 33 -14.84 -14.28 16.00
CA GLU A 33 -14.05 -15.50 15.88
C GLU A 33 -13.16 -15.47 14.63
N HIS A 34 -13.68 -15.00 13.49
CA HIS A 34 -12.87 -14.84 12.29
C HIS A 34 -11.70 -13.87 12.50
N ARG A 35 -11.93 -12.77 13.23
CA ARG A 35 -10.87 -11.83 13.61
C ARG A 35 -9.80 -12.49 14.49
N LYS A 36 -10.20 -13.35 15.43
CA LYS A 36 -9.24 -14.13 16.23
C LYS A 36 -8.38 -15.05 15.36
N TYR A 37 -8.98 -15.70 14.36
CA TYR A 37 -8.25 -16.55 13.43
C TYR A 37 -7.34 -15.77 12.49
N SER A 38 -7.80 -14.64 11.94
CA SER A 38 -6.96 -13.80 11.06
C SER A 38 -5.76 -13.24 11.79
N GLN A 39 -5.90 -12.79 13.04
CA GLN A 39 -4.79 -12.31 13.86
C GLN A 39 -3.73 -13.39 14.15
N PHE A 40 -4.16 -14.63 14.39
CA PHE A 40 -3.24 -15.75 14.49
C PHE A 40 -2.52 -16.02 13.17
N LEU A 41 -3.26 -16.08 12.05
CA LEU A 41 -2.67 -16.29 10.73
C LEU A 41 -1.64 -15.19 10.40
N LEU A 42 -1.96 -13.92 10.65
CA LEU A 42 -1.06 -12.77 10.43
C LEU A 42 0.22 -12.91 11.24
N THR A 43 0.10 -13.21 12.54
CA THR A 43 1.26 -13.37 13.43
C THR A 43 2.21 -14.46 12.91
N GLU A 44 1.67 -15.62 12.50
CA GLU A 44 2.48 -16.70 11.96
C GLU A 44 3.04 -16.40 10.56
N CYS A 45 2.28 -15.68 9.72
CA CYS A 45 2.77 -15.18 8.43
C CYS A 45 3.97 -14.24 8.62
N LEU A 46 3.88 -13.27 9.54
CA LEU A 46 4.97 -12.34 9.85
C LEU A 46 6.23 -13.08 10.34
N LYS A 47 6.07 -14.12 11.16
CA LYS A 47 7.21 -14.98 11.56
C LYS A 47 7.84 -15.69 10.37
N ASN A 48 7.02 -16.28 9.49
CA ASN A 48 7.50 -16.96 8.29
C ASN A 48 8.24 -16.00 7.33
N LEU A 49 7.73 -14.77 7.18
CA LEU A 49 8.35 -13.74 6.35
C LEU A 49 9.77 -13.38 6.79
N LYS A 50 10.13 -13.54 8.08
CA LYS A 50 11.52 -13.35 8.54
C LYS A 50 12.51 -14.29 7.84
N THR A 51 12.07 -15.51 7.51
CA THR A 51 12.89 -16.54 6.84
C THR A 51 12.75 -16.58 5.32
N ARG A 52 11.85 -15.79 4.74
CA ARG A 52 11.65 -15.72 3.29
C ARG A 52 12.93 -15.22 2.60
N PRO A 53 13.40 -15.88 1.52
CA PRO A 53 14.56 -15.41 0.77
C PRO A 53 14.27 -14.07 0.07
N PRO A 54 15.32 -13.28 -0.24
CA PRO A 54 15.15 -12.06 -0.99
C PRO A 54 14.65 -12.31 -2.42
N LEU A 55 13.83 -11.38 -2.91
CA LEU A 55 13.49 -11.18 -4.30
C LEU A 55 14.63 -10.42 -4.99
N PHE A 56 15.33 -11.08 -5.90
CA PHE A 56 16.38 -10.45 -6.69
C PHE A 56 15.78 -9.64 -7.84
N LEU A 57 15.70 -8.33 -7.67
CA LEU A 57 15.24 -7.43 -8.73
C LEU A 57 16.30 -7.33 -9.83
N LYS A 58 15.88 -7.46 -11.08
CA LYS A 58 16.76 -7.30 -12.25
C LYS A 58 16.86 -5.83 -12.60
N SER A 59 18.07 -5.26 -12.56
CA SER A 59 18.36 -3.94 -13.13
C SER A 59 19.55 -4.01 -14.06
N LYS A 60 19.40 -3.51 -15.30
CA LYS A 60 20.52 -3.39 -16.25
C LYS A 60 21.65 -2.52 -15.72
N ARG A 61 21.32 -1.52 -14.92
CA ARG A 61 22.25 -0.52 -14.40
C ARG A 61 22.98 -0.98 -13.14
N PHE A 62 22.37 -1.85 -12.34
CA PHE A 62 22.92 -2.36 -11.07
C PHE A 62 23.19 -3.87 -11.07
N ALA A 63 23.18 -4.52 -12.24
CA ALA A 63 23.36 -5.97 -12.38
C ALA A 63 24.70 -6.49 -11.80
N LEU A 64 25.69 -5.63 -11.65
CA LEU A 64 27.02 -5.97 -11.12
C LEU A 64 27.18 -5.67 -9.62
N ASP A 65 26.25 -4.94 -9.00
CA ASP A 65 26.32 -4.47 -7.61
C ASP A 65 25.17 -5.02 -6.75
N VAL A 66 24.54 -6.12 -7.17
CA VAL A 66 23.37 -6.71 -6.49
C VAL A 66 23.67 -7.09 -5.03
N GLU A 67 24.93 -7.40 -4.73
CA GLU A 67 25.42 -7.69 -3.36
C GLU A 67 25.54 -6.43 -2.48
N THR A 68 25.71 -5.25 -3.08
CA THR A 68 25.82 -3.97 -2.36
C THR A 68 24.48 -3.50 -1.82
N TYR A 69 23.37 -3.84 -2.49
CA TYR A 69 22.05 -3.32 -2.15
C TYR A 69 21.17 -4.36 -1.45
N LYS A 70 20.51 -3.92 -0.37
CA LYS A 70 19.50 -4.73 0.32
C LYS A 70 18.31 -5.04 -0.58
N GLN A 71 18.17 -6.31 -0.92
CA GLN A 71 17.07 -6.83 -1.74
C GLN A 71 15.76 -6.88 -0.95
N PRO A 72 14.61 -6.58 -1.58
CA PRO A 72 13.31 -6.74 -0.93
C PRO A 72 12.98 -8.23 -0.85
N LYS A 73 12.04 -8.64 0.03
CA LYS A 73 11.48 -10.01 -0.01
C LYS A 73 10.26 -10.10 -0.93
N THR A 74 9.54 -8.99 -1.00
CA THR A 74 8.41 -8.68 -1.88
C THR A 74 8.47 -7.18 -2.15
N LEU A 75 8.14 -6.75 -3.37
CA LEU A 75 8.07 -5.33 -3.74
C LEU A 75 6.61 -4.88 -3.78
N ARG A 76 6.26 -3.88 -2.99
CA ARG A 76 4.91 -3.30 -2.89
C ARG A 76 4.84 -2.02 -3.71
N ILE A 77 3.92 -1.96 -4.67
CA ILE A 77 3.78 -0.81 -5.59
C ILE A 77 2.35 -0.27 -5.49
N GLY A 78 2.23 0.99 -5.06
CA GLY A 78 0.97 1.73 -5.03
C GLY A 78 0.73 2.44 -6.36
N LEU A 79 -0.49 2.36 -6.87
CA LEU A 79 -0.88 2.97 -8.14
C LEU A 79 -2.11 3.86 -7.95
N SER A 80 -1.95 5.15 -8.24
CA SER A 80 -3.03 6.13 -8.19
C SER A 80 -3.17 6.89 -9.50
N GLY A 81 -4.28 7.60 -9.66
CA GLY A 81 -4.54 8.46 -10.80
C GLY A 81 -6.02 8.77 -10.95
N ALA A 82 -6.32 9.91 -11.57
CA ALA A 82 -7.67 10.40 -11.76
C ALA A 82 -8.56 9.40 -12.55
N PRO A 83 -9.89 9.40 -12.33
CA PRO A 83 -10.81 8.62 -13.14
C PRO A 83 -10.58 8.86 -14.64
N GLY A 84 -10.59 7.78 -15.43
CA GLY A 84 -10.39 7.87 -16.87
C GLY A 84 -8.93 7.95 -17.34
N VAL A 85 -7.94 8.03 -16.44
CA VAL A 85 -6.50 8.02 -16.82
C VAL A 85 -6.05 6.68 -17.44
N GLY A 86 -6.86 5.63 -17.30
CA GLY A 86 -6.53 4.28 -17.76
C GLY A 86 -5.82 3.43 -16.72
N LYS A 87 -5.99 3.73 -15.42
CA LYS A 87 -5.35 3.02 -14.30
C LYS A 87 -5.58 1.51 -14.30
N SER A 88 -6.83 1.04 -14.42
CA SER A 88 -7.10 -0.41 -14.45
C SER A 88 -6.50 -1.09 -15.69
N THR A 89 -6.53 -0.44 -16.86
CA THR A 89 -5.87 -0.96 -18.07
C THR A 89 -4.35 -1.00 -17.91
N PHE A 90 -3.77 0.03 -17.27
CA PHE A 90 -2.34 0.09 -16.99
C PHE A 90 -1.91 -1.00 -16.04
N ILE A 91 -2.57 -1.15 -14.88
CA ILE A 91 -2.25 -2.18 -13.89
C ILE A 91 -2.36 -3.57 -14.53
N GLU A 92 -3.36 -3.83 -15.37
CA GLU A 92 -3.49 -5.13 -16.06
C GLU A 92 -2.33 -5.37 -17.03
N SER A 93 -2.01 -4.40 -17.89
CA SER A 93 -0.90 -4.48 -18.85
C SER A 93 0.47 -4.63 -18.15
N PHE A 94 0.68 -3.86 -17.08
CA PHE A 94 1.89 -3.90 -16.25
C PHE A 94 2.04 -5.23 -15.51
N ALA A 95 0.98 -5.70 -14.84
CA ALA A 95 1.00 -7.00 -14.16
C ALA A 95 1.24 -8.16 -15.13
N MET A 96 0.64 -8.12 -16.32
CA MET A 96 0.90 -9.12 -17.37
C MET A 96 2.36 -9.11 -17.82
N SER A 97 2.97 -7.93 -18.00
CA SER A 97 4.40 -7.84 -18.33
C SER A 97 5.27 -8.49 -17.25
N LEU A 98 5.00 -8.20 -15.98
CA LEU A 98 5.72 -8.79 -14.84
C LEU A 98 5.54 -10.31 -14.75
N VAL A 99 4.32 -10.82 -14.99
CA VAL A 99 4.06 -12.26 -15.05
C VAL A 99 4.86 -12.90 -16.18
N ASN A 100 4.95 -12.26 -17.35
CA ASN A 100 5.73 -12.74 -18.49
C ASN A 100 7.25 -12.74 -18.20
N GLU A 101 7.73 -11.82 -17.37
CA GLU A 101 9.11 -11.82 -16.85
C GLU A 101 9.36 -12.92 -15.79
N GLY A 102 8.30 -13.61 -15.35
CA GLY A 102 8.37 -14.70 -14.40
C GLY A 102 8.18 -14.28 -12.95
N TYR A 103 7.61 -13.12 -12.65
CA TYR A 103 7.22 -12.79 -11.27
C TYR A 103 5.88 -13.43 -10.89
N LYS A 104 5.66 -13.68 -9.59
CA LYS A 104 4.32 -13.91 -9.03
C LYS A 104 3.74 -12.58 -8.58
N VAL A 105 2.60 -12.19 -9.16
CA VAL A 105 2.02 -10.85 -8.97
C VAL A 105 0.66 -10.93 -8.28
N ALA A 106 0.51 -10.26 -7.15
CA ALA A 106 -0.79 -10.07 -6.51
C ALA A 106 -1.29 -8.65 -6.81
N VAL A 107 -2.56 -8.52 -7.17
CA VAL A 107 -3.21 -7.25 -7.46
C VAL A 107 -4.43 -7.10 -6.56
N LEU A 108 -4.38 -6.10 -5.68
CA LEU A 108 -5.46 -5.76 -4.76
C LEU A 108 -6.39 -4.74 -5.44
N THR A 109 -7.11 -5.19 -6.47
CA THR A 109 -8.16 -4.47 -7.18
C THR A 109 -9.09 -5.42 -7.97
N ARG A 110 -10.06 -4.88 -8.72
CA ARG A 110 -10.95 -5.62 -9.62
C ARG A 110 -10.35 -5.76 -11.02
N MET A 111 -9.94 -6.98 -11.42
CA MET A 111 -9.43 -7.28 -12.77
C MET A 111 -9.87 -8.66 -13.27
N TYR A 112 -10.39 -8.71 -14.50
CA TYR A 112 -10.97 -9.94 -15.05
C TYR A 112 -9.97 -10.78 -15.85
N ASN A 113 -9.15 -10.22 -16.75
CA ASN A 113 -8.29 -11.05 -17.61
C ASN A 113 -7.09 -11.61 -16.85
N LEU A 114 -6.50 -10.80 -15.97
CA LEU A 114 -5.37 -11.21 -15.14
C LEU A 114 -5.71 -12.39 -14.20
N SER A 115 -6.98 -12.55 -13.82
CA SER A 115 -7.42 -13.64 -12.93
C SER A 115 -7.13 -15.06 -13.47
N ARG A 116 -6.98 -15.20 -14.79
CA ARG A 116 -6.72 -16.46 -15.50
C ARG A 116 -5.24 -16.88 -15.47
N GLN A 117 -4.33 -15.99 -15.10
CA GLN A 117 -2.92 -16.33 -15.04
C GLN A 117 -2.60 -17.11 -13.77
N ASP A 118 -1.78 -18.17 -13.88
CA ASP A 118 -1.41 -19.01 -12.74
C ASP A 118 -0.52 -18.27 -11.74
N ARG A 119 0.36 -17.39 -12.26
CA ARG A 119 1.27 -16.56 -11.46
C ARG A 119 0.63 -15.26 -10.97
N ALA A 120 -0.64 -15.01 -11.27
CA ALA A 120 -1.34 -13.81 -10.82
C ALA A 120 -2.46 -14.13 -9.82
N TYR A 121 -2.62 -13.26 -8.84
CA TYR A 121 -3.77 -13.28 -7.93
C TYR A 121 -4.44 -11.94 -7.94
N VAL A 122 -5.77 -11.94 -8.05
CA VAL A 122 -6.57 -10.72 -8.09
C VAL A 122 -7.59 -10.79 -6.96
N ARG A 123 -7.55 -9.80 -6.07
CA ARG A 123 -8.54 -9.64 -5.00
C ARG A 123 -9.17 -8.25 -5.11
N PRO A 124 -10.47 -8.15 -5.41
CA PRO A 124 -11.20 -6.90 -5.30
C PRO A 124 -11.05 -6.31 -3.90
N THR A 125 -10.58 -5.06 -3.82
CA THR A 125 -10.58 -4.33 -2.55
C THR A 125 -12.04 -4.17 -2.08
N PRO A 126 -12.35 -4.50 -0.83
CA PRO A 126 -13.70 -4.33 -0.30
C PRO A 126 -14.11 -2.86 -0.35
N SER A 127 -15.25 -2.57 -0.99
CA SER A 127 -15.77 -1.21 -1.16
C SER A 127 -16.64 -0.73 0.02
N ARG A 128 -16.70 -1.49 1.11
CA ARG A 128 -17.59 -1.25 2.26
C ARG A 128 -16.76 -1.14 3.54
N GLY A 129 -16.93 -0.04 4.28
CA GLY A 129 -16.26 0.21 5.56
C GLY A 129 -15.86 1.66 5.73
N THR A 130 -15.38 2.03 6.92
CA THR A 130 -14.68 3.33 7.10
C THR A 130 -13.30 3.26 6.47
N LEU A 131 -12.76 4.40 6.01
CA LEU A 131 -11.46 4.48 5.33
C LEU A 131 -10.35 3.72 6.09
N GLY A 132 -10.28 3.87 7.42
CA GLY A 132 -9.31 3.16 8.26
C GLY A 132 -9.50 1.63 8.32
N GLY A 133 -10.74 1.13 8.23
CA GLY A 133 -11.00 -0.31 8.16
C GLY A 133 -10.57 -0.91 6.81
N VAL A 134 -10.77 -0.18 5.72
CA VAL A 134 -10.29 -0.58 4.39
C VAL A 134 -8.76 -0.61 4.37
N ALA A 135 -8.10 0.43 4.88
CA ALA A 135 -6.64 0.49 4.94
C ALA A 135 -6.04 -0.69 5.74
N ARG A 136 -6.60 -0.97 6.92
CA ARG A 136 -6.18 -2.12 7.74
C ARG A 136 -6.33 -3.44 6.98
N ASN A 137 -7.49 -3.69 6.39
CA ASN A 137 -7.74 -4.94 5.66
C ASN A 137 -6.82 -5.08 4.44
N THR A 138 -6.51 -3.98 3.76
CA THR A 138 -5.53 -3.97 2.66
C THR A 138 -4.15 -4.32 3.17
N HIS A 139 -3.67 -3.70 4.25
CA HIS A 139 -2.36 -4.01 4.84
C HIS A 139 -2.26 -5.48 5.28
N GLU A 140 -3.27 -5.99 5.99
CA GLU A 140 -3.33 -7.40 6.39
C GLU A 140 -3.38 -8.34 5.16
N SER A 141 -4.06 -7.94 4.08
CA SER A 141 -4.09 -8.70 2.82
C SER A 141 -2.75 -8.71 2.09
N ILE A 142 -1.98 -7.61 2.14
CA ILE A 142 -0.61 -7.54 1.63
C ILE A 142 0.23 -8.61 2.34
N VAL A 143 0.23 -8.64 3.67
CA VAL A 143 0.99 -9.64 4.46
C VAL A 143 0.62 -11.08 4.07
N MET A 144 -0.67 -11.37 3.87
CA MET A 144 -1.10 -12.69 3.42
C MET A 144 -0.56 -13.05 2.03
N CYS A 145 -0.52 -12.09 1.10
CA CYS A 145 0.05 -12.30 -0.23
C CYS A 145 1.57 -12.52 -0.16
N GLU A 146 2.29 -11.75 0.65
CA GLU A 146 3.73 -11.93 0.86
C GLU A 146 4.03 -13.34 1.41
N ALA A 147 3.30 -13.77 2.43
CA ALA A 147 3.45 -15.10 3.01
C ALA A 147 3.10 -16.21 2.03
N ALA A 148 2.18 -15.95 1.10
CA ALA A 148 1.79 -16.90 0.05
C ALA A 148 2.76 -16.98 -1.14
N GLY A 149 3.92 -16.33 -1.08
CA GLY A 149 4.92 -16.49 -2.15
C GLY A 149 4.90 -15.41 -3.23
N TYR A 150 4.10 -14.35 -3.11
CA TYR A 150 4.02 -13.31 -4.16
C TYR A 150 5.22 -12.37 -4.12
N ASP A 151 5.81 -12.13 -5.28
CA ASP A 151 7.02 -11.34 -5.46
C ASP A 151 6.70 -9.84 -5.55
N ILE A 152 5.60 -9.52 -6.23
CA ILE A 152 5.17 -8.14 -6.46
C ILE A 152 3.72 -8.00 -6.03
N ILE A 153 3.41 -6.95 -5.26
CA ILE A 153 2.05 -6.63 -4.83
C ILE A 153 1.69 -5.26 -5.37
N LEU A 154 0.67 -5.20 -6.23
CA LEU A 154 0.12 -3.97 -6.78
C LEU A 154 -1.11 -3.56 -5.97
N VAL A 155 -1.08 -2.35 -5.42
CA VAL A 155 -2.16 -1.78 -4.59
C VAL A 155 -2.76 -0.60 -5.32
N GLU A 156 -4.05 -0.68 -5.64
CA GLU A 156 -4.76 0.40 -6.31
C GLU A 156 -5.45 1.32 -5.30
N THR A 157 -5.34 2.64 -5.49
CA THR A 157 -6.15 3.60 -4.72
C THR A 157 -7.63 3.52 -5.10
N VAL A 158 -8.52 3.61 -4.12
CA VAL A 158 -9.97 3.68 -4.37
C VAL A 158 -10.32 5.17 -4.47
N GLY A 159 -10.64 5.67 -5.66
CA GLY A 159 -10.64 7.10 -6.04
C GLY A 159 -11.66 8.04 -5.39
N VAL A 160 -11.84 7.96 -4.07
CA VAL A 160 -12.63 8.90 -3.25
C VAL A 160 -11.96 9.06 -1.87
N GLY A 161 -11.48 10.28 -1.57
CA GLY A 161 -10.96 10.66 -0.25
C GLY A 161 -9.44 10.56 -0.09
N GLN A 162 -8.93 10.62 1.15
CA GLN A 162 -7.51 10.52 1.56
C GLN A 162 -6.92 9.10 1.37
N SER A 163 -7.32 8.40 0.31
CA SER A 163 -6.93 7.02 0.06
C SER A 163 -5.48 6.90 -0.42
N GLU A 164 -4.98 7.95 -1.05
CA GLU A 164 -3.66 8.05 -1.67
C GLU A 164 -2.57 8.03 -0.62
N THR A 165 -2.69 8.84 0.44
CA THR A 165 -1.74 8.86 1.55
C THR A 165 -1.66 7.49 2.22
N LEU A 166 -2.81 6.87 2.49
CA LEU A 166 -2.85 5.54 3.09
C LEU A 166 -2.17 4.48 2.23
N VAL A 167 -2.40 4.51 0.91
CA VAL A 167 -1.71 3.59 0.00
C VAL A 167 -0.22 3.90 -0.08
N ALA A 168 0.18 5.17 -0.11
CA ALA A 168 1.59 5.58 -0.09
C ALA A 168 2.31 5.07 1.16
N ASP A 169 1.66 5.11 2.33
CA ASP A 169 2.23 4.66 3.61
C ASP A 169 2.41 3.13 3.70
N MET A 170 1.72 2.33 2.87
CA MET A 170 1.77 0.86 2.93
C MET A 170 2.60 0.19 1.83
N VAL A 171 3.15 0.98 0.90
CA VAL A 171 3.91 0.49 -0.26
C VAL A 171 5.35 0.96 -0.24
N ASP A 172 6.23 0.26 -0.95
CA ASP A 172 7.64 0.67 -1.07
C ASP A 172 7.81 1.80 -2.10
N ILE A 173 6.95 1.81 -3.11
CA ILE A 173 7.01 2.74 -4.25
C ILE A 173 5.60 3.16 -4.62
N PHE A 174 5.35 4.47 -4.69
CA PHE A 174 4.06 5.04 -5.09
C PHE A 174 4.15 5.72 -6.47
N ALA A 175 3.41 5.17 -7.44
CA ALA A 175 3.36 5.64 -8.81
C ALA A 175 2.04 6.36 -9.13
N LEU A 176 2.14 7.58 -9.64
CA LEU A 176 1.01 8.41 -10.05
C LEU A 176 0.82 8.35 -11.58
N LEU A 177 -0.35 7.91 -12.03
CA LEU A 177 -0.74 7.98 -13.43
C LEU A 177 -1.43 9.30 -13.74
N VAL A 178 -1.01 9.95 -14.82
CA VAL A 178 -1.56 11.20 -15.33
C VAL A 178 -1.90 11.08 -16.82
N PRO A 179 -2.96 11.75 -17.31
CA PRO A 179 -3.29 11.74 -18.73
C PRO A 179 -2.38 12.69 -19.53
N PRO A 180 -2.28 12.55 -20.87
CA PRO A 180 -1.48 13.47 -21.70
C PRO A 180 -2.05 14.89 -21.72
N ALA A 181 -3.38 14.99 -21.74
CA ALA A 181 -4.14 16.23 -21.73
C ALA A 181 -4.96 16.28 -20.45
N GLY A 182 -4.42 16.97 -19.44
CA GLY A 182 -5.03 17.18 -18.13
C GLY A 182 -4.47 18.46 -17.55
N GLY A 183 -4.81 19.58 -18.21
CA GLY A 183 -4.42 20.91 -17.77
C GLY A 183 -5.05 21.27 -16.43
N ASP A 184 -4.30 22.01 -15.62
CA ASP A 184 -4.65 22.71 -14.38
C ASP A 184 -5.09 21.93 -13.13
N GLU A 185 -5.54 20.68 -13.22
CA GLU A 185 -5.67 19.81 -12.03
C GLU A 185 -4.37 19.07 -11.73
N LEU A 186 -3.27 19.83 -11.63
CA LEU A 186 -2.09 19.35 -10.95
C LEU A 186 -2.51 18.98 -9.52
N GLN A 187 -2.69 17.69 -9.26
CA GLN A 187 -3.03 17.15 -7.94
C GLN A 187 -1.81 17.33 -7.02
N LYS A 188 -1.51 18.59 -6.64
CA LYS A 188 -0.27 18.98 -5.95
C LYS A 188 0.00 18.09 -4.74
N GLY A 189 -1.03 17.81 -3.93
CA GLY A 189 -0.91 16.95 -2.74
C GLY A 189 -0.59 15.48 -3.04
N ILE A 190 -1.02 14.92 -4.17
CA ILE A 190 -0.75 13.50 -4.51
C ILE A 190 0.61 13.38 -5.23
N MET A 191 0.97 14.40 -6.03
CA MET A 191 2.27 14.45 -6.69
C MET A 191 3.42 14.52 -5.68
N GLU A 192 3.22 15.18 -4.53
CA GLU A 192 4.16 15.20 -3.41
C GLU A 192 4.43 13.81 -2.82
N LEU A 193 3.45 12.91 -2.88
CA LEU A 193 3.57 11.51 -2.45
C LEU A 193 4.21 10.61 -3.52
N SER A 194 4.32 11.08 -4.76
CA SER A 194 4.75 10.23 -5.88
C SER A 194 6.26 10.07 -5.99
N ASP A 195 6.69 8.83 -6.04
CA ASP A 195 8.06 8.41 -6.33
C ASP A 195 8.31 8.35 -7.85
N LEU A 196 7.27 7.99 -8.60
CA LEU A 196 7.25 7.96 -10.05
C LEU A 196 5.96 8.57 -10.60
N VAL A 197 6.07 9.23 -11.75
CA VAL A 197 4.91 9.70 -12.51
C VAL A 197 4.88 9.00 -13.87
N VAL A 198 3.70 8.54 -14.29
CA VAL A 198 3.48 7.88 -15.58
C VAL A 198 2.44 8.65 -16.37
N VAL A 199 2.88 9.32 -17.43
CA VAL A 199 2.00 9.92 -18.44
C VAL A 199 1.46 8.79 -19.32
N ASN A 200 0.26 8.32 -18.99
CA ASN A 200 -0.39 7.22 -19.70
C ASN A 200 -1.08 7.70 -20.99
N LYS A 201 -1.53 6.78 -21.86
CA LYS A 201 -2.12 7.08 -23.18
C LYS A 201 -1.18 7.80 -24.14
N ALA A 202 0.13 7.56 -24.02
CA ALA A 202 1.16 8.09 -24.91
C ALA A 202 1.22 7.31 -26.24
N ASP A 203 0.11 7.32 -26.98
CA ASP A 203 -0.08 6.60 -28.25
C ASP A 203 -0.86 7.44 -29.28
N GLY A 204 -0.76 7.04 -30.55
CA GLY A 204 -1.42 7.72 -31.68
C GLY A 204 -1.10 9.21 -31.74
N GLU A 205 -2.15 10.02 -31.88
CA GLU A 205 -2.06 11.48 -31.97
C GLU A 205 -1.65 12.14 -30.64
N LEU A 206 -1.77 11.43 -29.51
CA LEU A 206 -1.48 11.97 -28.18
C LEU A 206 0.00 11.93 -27.81
N ILE A 207 0.87 11.30 -28.61
CA ILE A 207 2.31 11.17 -28.31
C ILE A 207 2.97 12.53 -28.07
N ASN A 208 2.70 13.52 -28.91
CA ASN A 208 3.30 14.86 -28.77
C ASN A 208 2.76 15.61 -27.55
N THR A 209 1.50 15.40 -27.20
CA THR A 209 0.90 15.97 -25.99
C THR A 209 1.45 15.30 -24.74
N ALA A 210 1.60 13.97 -24.74
CA ALA A 210 2.20 13.21 -23.65
C ALA A 210 3.66 13.64 -23.38
N ARG A 211 4.43 13.91 -24.45
CA ARG A 211 5.80 14.41 -24.32
C ARG A 211 5.85 15.80 -23.68
N ARG A 212 4.91 16.69 -24.02
CA ARG A 212 4.80 18.01 -23.39
C ARG A 212 4.46 17.88 -21.91
N ALA A 213 3.46 17.06 -21.57
CA ALA A 213 3.10 16.78 -20.18
C ALA A 213 4.26 16.17 -19.38
N GLN A 214 5.03 15.24 -19.97
CA GLN A 214 6.21 14.65 -19.33
C GLN A 214 7.24 15.72 -18.93
N ILE A 215 7.53 16.67 -19.82
CA ILE A 215 8.47 17.76 -19.57
C ILE A 215 7.96 18.69 -18.46
N GLU A 216 6.65 18.97 -18.47
CA GLU A 216 6.00 19.81 -17.47
C GLU A 216 6.06 19.19 -16.07
N TYR A 217 5.65 17.92 -15.92
CA TYR A 217 5.73 17.20 -14.65
C TYR A 217 7.17 17.05 -14.17
N LEU A 218 8.12 16.80 -15.08
CA LEU A 218 9.54 16.72 -14.71
C LEU A 218 10.05 18.07 -14.17
N SER A 219 9.61 19.17 -14.75
CA SER A 219 9.96 20.52 -14.30
C SER A 219 9.33 20.84 -12.95
N ALA A 220 8.08 20.42 -12.72
CA ALA A 220 7.38 20.57 -11.44
C ALA A 220 8.05 19.75 -10.32
N LEU A 221 8.40 18.48 -10.57
CA LEU A 221 9.09 17.62 -9.60
C LEU A 221 10.46 18.18 -9.20
N LYS A 222 11.22 18.72 -10.15
CA LYS A 222 12.49 19.41 -9.89
C LYS A 222 12.29 20.64 -8.99
N TYR A 223 11.25 21.43 -9.24
CA TYR A 223 10.94 22.59 -8.39
C TYR A 223 10.62 22.18 -6.95
N MET A 224 9.93 21.05 -6.75
CA MET A 224 9.65 20.46 -5.44
C MET A 224 10.85 19.71 -4.82
N LYS A 225 12.02 19.74 -5.48
CA LYS A 225 13.25 19.04 -5.06
C LYS A 225 13.08 17.53 -4.87
N ARG A 226 12.19 16.91 -5.65
CA ARG A 226 12.06 15.45 -5.70
C ARG A 226 12.89 14.90 -6.86
N ASN A 227 13.55 13.77 -6.61
CA ASN A 227 14.28 13.02 -7.65
C ASN A 227 13.38 12.03 -8.41
N SER A 228 12.06 12.15 -8.26
CA SER A 228 11.06 11.33 -8.93
C SER A 228 11.18 11.43 -10.46
N LYS A 229 11.05 10.30 -11.15
CA LYS A 229 11.15 10.22 -12.62
C LYS A 229 9.77 10.24 -13.26
N VAL A 230 9.69 10.79 -14.48
CA VAL A 230 8.47 10.84 -15.29
C VAL A 230 8.62 9.99 -16.53
N TYR A 231 7.75 9.00 -16.70
CA TYR A 231 7.74 8.08 -17.83
C TYR A 231 6.51 8.32 -18.70
N MET A 232 6.59 7.92 -19.97
CA MET A 232 5.44 7.86 -20.86
C MET A 232 5.09 6.39 -21.10
N ALA A 233 3.81 6.07 -21.04
CA ALA A 233 3.33 4.72 -21.31
C ALA A 233 2.01 4.72 -22.09
N SER A 234 1.73 3.62 -22.76
CA SER A 234 0.45 3.33 -23.38
C SER A 234 -0.01 1.95 -22.92
N SER A 235 -1.01 1.92 -22.05
CA SER A 235 -1.54 0.64 -21.54
C SER A 235 -2.06 -0.27 -22.63
N ILE A 236 -2.62 0.32 -23.71
CA ILE A 236 -3.25 -0.43 -24.81
C ILE A 236 -2.24 -1.03 -25.78
N THR A 237 -1.12 -0.34 -26.03
CA THR A 237 -0.08 -0.83 -26.94
C THR A 237 1.04 -1.58 -26.21
N GLY A 238 1.12 -1.42 -24.88
CA GLY A 238 2.21 -1.94 -24.05
C GLY A 238 3.50 -1.11 -24.12
N LYS A 239 3.56 -0.07 -24.97
CA LYS A 239 4.74 0.79 -25.11
C LYS A 239 5.00 1.55 -23.81
N GLY A 240 6.27 1.61 -23.37
CA GLY A 240 6.66 2.33 -22.16
C GLY A 240 6.49 1.54 -20.85
N ILE A 241 5.82 0.38 -20.87
CA ILE A 241 5.54 -0.41 -19.66
C ILE A 241 6.83 -0.99 -19.06
N ASN A 242 7.74 -1.46 -19.90
CA ASN A 242 9.02 -2.01 -19.46
C ASN A 242 9.95 -0.90 -18.94
N GLU A 243 9.91 0.27 -19.58
CA GLU A 243 10.68 1.45 -19.14
C GLU A 243 10.20 1.94 -17.77
N VAL A 244 8.88 1.89 -17.50
CA VAL A 244 8.36 2.14 -16.16
C VAL A 244 8.89 1.11 -15.16
N TRP A 245 8.90 -0.18 -15.51
CA TRP A 245 9.43 -1.23 -14.63
C TRP A 245 10.93 -1.06 -14.32
N GLU A 246 11.74 -0.79 -15.34
CA GLU A 246 13.16 -0.47 -15.18
C GLU A 246 13.35 0.74 -14.26
N GLY A 247 12.50 1.76 -14.42
CA GLY A 247 12.48 2.94 -13.56
C GLY A 247 12.15 2.66 -12.09
N ILE A 248 11.20 1.75 -11.84
CA ILE A 248 10.83 1.30 -10.49
C ILE A 248 12.02 0.57 -9.84
N ASN A 249 12.68 -0.33 -10.57
CA ASN A 249 13.85 -1.05 -10.06
C ASN A 249 15.00 -0.09 -9.74
N GLU A 250 15.26 0.89 -10.61
CA GLU A 250 16.29 1.90 -10.36
C GLU A 250 15.95 2.78 -9.14
N TYR A 251 14.69 3.19 -8.96
CA TYR A 251 14.28 3.96 -7.79
C TYR A 251 14.44 3.14 -6.50
N TYR A 252 14.08 1.85 -6.54
CA TYR A 252 14.28 0.95 -5.41
C TYR A 252 15.75 0.95 -4.95
N PHE A 253 16.69 0.72 -5.86
CA PHE A 253 18.12 0.63 -5.54
C PHE A 253 18.74 1.97 -5.09
N LEU A 254 18.31 3.08 -5.68
CA LEU A 254 18.89 4.39 -5.37
C LEU A 254 18.28 5.07 -4.14
N THR A 255 17.14 4.60 -3.63
CA THR A 255 16.41 5.34 -2.59
C THR A 255 15.84 4.41 -1.53
N VAL A 256 15.11 3.37 -1.93
CA VAL A 256 14.42 2.49 -0.98
C VAL A 256 15.38 1.57 -0.25
N SER A 257 16.35 0.94 -0.94
CA SER A 257 17.29 0.03 -0.30
C SER A 257 18.21 0.75 0.70
N GLU A 258 18.66 1.96 0.37
CA GLU A 258 19.48 2.77 1.28
C GLU A 258 18.70 3.17 2.54
N ALA A 259 17.43 3.56 2.38
CA ALA A 259 16.56 3.88 3.51
C ALA A 259 16.34 2.65 4.41
N LYS A 260 16.04 1.49 3.82
CA LYS A 260 15.84 0.24 4.56
C LYS A 260 17.10 -0.25 5.28
N GLU A 261 18.27 -0.04 4.71
CA GLU A 261 19.54 -0.37 5.37
C GLU A 261 19.78 0.53 6.59
N LYS A 262 19.54 1.84 6.46
CA LYS A 262 19.59 2.76 7.61
C LYS A 262 18.58 2.38 8.68
N MET A 263 17.37 1.96 8.30
CA MET A 263 16.36 1.51 9.25
C MET A 263 16.79 0.25 9.99
N ASP A 264 17.33 -0.78 9.32
CA ASP A 264 17.85 -1.98 9.99
C ASP A 264 18.95 -1.66 11.02
N LEU A 265 19.80 -0.69 10.72
CA LEU A 265 20.85 -0.21 11.63
C LEU A 265 20.25 0.51 12.86
N LEU A 266 19.07 1.11 12.71
CA LEU A 266 18.32 1.78 13.78
C LEU A 266 17.38 0.79 14.52
N ASP A 267 16.89 -0.25 13.85
CA ASP A 267 15.97 -1.31 14.33
C ASP A 267 16.61 -2.31 15.32
N GLY A 268 17.74 -1.93 15.93
CA GLY A 268 17.98 -2.27 17.34
C GLY A 268 16.86 -1.73 18.27
N GLN A 269 15.96 -0.88 17.78
CA GLN A 269 14.75 -0.41 18.45
C GLN A 269 13.55 -0.44 17.48
N GLU A 270 12.61 -1.36 17.74
CA GLU A 270 11.38 -1.60 16.97
C GLU A 270 10.57 -0.32 16.69
N SER A 271 10.05 -0.14 15.45
CA SER A 271 8.62 0.16 15.18
C SER A 271 8.38 0.84 13.82
N ILE A 272 7.75 0.12 12.89
CA ILE A 272 6.98 0.73 11.76
C ILE A 272 5.47 0.46 11.93
N ASP A 273 5.08 -0.48 12.80
CA ASP A 273 3.67 -0.87 13.01
C ASP A 273 3.03 -0.14 14.21
N TRP A 274 3.78 0.57 15.04
CA TRP A 274 3.24 1.21 16.25
C TRP A 274 2.37 2.42 15.93
N ASP A 275 2.80 3.29 15.01
CA ASP A 275 2.09 4.57 14.76
C ASP A 275 0.73 4.35 14.08
N VAL A 276 0.63 3.38 13.17
CA VAL A 276 -0.64 2.98 12.54
C VAL A 276 -1.58 2.35 13.57
N ASN A 277 -1.05 1.50 14.47
CA ASN A 277 -1.84 0.91 15.54
C ASN A 277 -2.24 1.93 16.62
N ILE A 278 -1.40 2.92 16.94
CA ILE A 278 -1.73 4.06 17.80
C ILE A 278 -2.90 4.84 17.23
N ASN A 279 -2.88 5.15 15.93
CA ASN A 279 -3.98 5.87 15.29
C ASN A 279 -5.31 5.08 15.36
N SER A 280 -5.24 3.75 15.24
CA SER A 280 -6.39 2.88 15.46
C SER A 280 -6.85 2.86 16.93
N GLY A 281 -5.91 2.90 17.88
CA GLY A 281 -6.17 3.03 19.31
C GLY A 281 -6.84 4.36 19.66
N PHE A 282 -6.37 5.45 19.04
CA PHE A 282 -6.93 6.78 19.19
C PHE A 282 -8.38 6.83 18.69
N LYS A 283 -8.67 6.18 17.56
CA LYS A 283 -10.05 6.05 17.06
C LYS A 283 -10.94 5.24 18.02
N ARG A 284 -10.44 4.16 18.61
CA ARG A 284 -11.18 3.38 19.62
C ARG A 284 -11.47 4.20 20.88
N LEU A 285 -10.52 5.04 21.29
CA LEU A 285 -10.70 5.99 22.39
C LEU A 285 -11.80 7.02 22.05
N GLN A 286 -11.79 7.59 20.84
CA GLN A 286 -12.82 8.53 20.39
C GLN A 286 -14.21 7.90 20.22
N GLU A 287 -14.28 6.62 19.87
CA GLU A 287 -15.55 5.92 19.62
C GLU A 287 -16.17 5.29 20.88
N ASN A 288 -15.43 5.22 21.98
CA ASN A 288 -15.87 4.67 23.26
C ASN A 288 -17.10 5.42 23.81
N SER A 289 -18.11 4.68 24.28
CA SER A 289 -19.39 5.24 24.73
C SER A 289 -19.26 6.10 25.98
N GLU A 290 -18.40 5.74 26.92
CA GLU A 290 -18.14 6.53 28.13
C GLU A 290 -17.39 7.81 27.78
N VAL A 291 -16.37 7.74 26.91
CA VAL A 291 -15.64 8.91 26.40
C VAL A 291 -16.55 9.86 25.62
N LYS A 292 -17.43 9.35 24.75
CA LYS A 292 -18.42 10.16 24.02
C LYS A 292 -19.41 10.86 24.95
N SER A 293 -19.77 10.22 26.05
CA SER A 293 -20.73 10.79 27.01
C SER A 293 -20.14 11.95 27.81
N ILE A 294 -18.84 11.91 28.11
CA ILE A 294 -18.17 12.93 28.93
C ILE A 294 -17.57 14.07 28.09
N LYS A 295 -17.24 13.82 26.82
CA LYS A 295 -16.59 14.80 25.94
C LYS A 295 -17.33 16.15 25.88
N PRO A 296 -18.66 16.24 25.70
CA PRO A 296 -19.38 17.51 25.68
C PRO A 296 -19.31 18.29 27.00
N ILE A 297 -19.11 17.60 28.12
CA ILE A 297 -18.96 18.22 29.45
C ILE A 297 -17.55 18.79 29.58
N LEU A 298 -16.53 18.06 29.14
CA LEU A 298 -15.14 18.53 29.16
C LEU A 298 -14.92 19.71 28.20
N ASP A 299 -15.56 19.69 27.02
CA ASP A 299 -15.48 20.79 26.05
C ASP A 299 -16.03 22.10 26.66
N LYS A 300 -17.14 22.04 27.40
CA LYS A 300 -17.67 23.21 28.14
C LYS A 300 -16.74 23.72 29.24
N LEU A 301 -16.08 22.82 29.96
CA LEU A 301 -15.12 23.19 31.01
C LEU A 301 -13.86 23.83 30.43
N LEU A 302 -13.44 23.41 29.23
CA LEU A 302 -12.35 24.04 28.47
C LEU A 302 -12.75 25.43 27.96
N GLU A 303 -13.97 25.56 27.41
CA GLU A 303 -14.50 26.85 26.93
C GLU A 303 -14.63 27.90 28.05
N ASN A 304 -14.87 27.45 29.29
CA ASN A 304 -15.00 28.32 30.45
C ASN A 304 -13.66 28.56 31.21
N ASP A 305 -12.53 28.07 30.70
CA ASP A 305 -11.22 28.10 31.37
C ASP A 305 -11.21 27.43 32.77
N GLU A 306 -12.18 26.55 33.05
CA GLU A 306 -12.29 25.80 34.31
C GLU A 306 -11.38 24.56 34.33
N LEU A 307 -10.82 24.20 33.18
CA LEU A 307 -9.97 23.04 32.99
C LEU A 307 -8.96 23.28 31.87
N THR A 308 -7.75 22.75 32.00
CA THR A 308 -6.74 22.83 30.93
C THR A 308 -6.87 21.67 29.93
N ALA A 309 -6.41 21.86 28.70
CA ALA A 309 -6.41 20.82 27.66
C ALA A 309 -5.73 19.52 28.12
N SER A 310 -4.63 19.63 28.88
CA SER A 310 -3.93 18.47 29.43
C SER A 310 -4.78 17.72 30.46
N GLN A 311 -5.44 18.43 31.38
CA GLN A 311 -6.33 17.83 32.36
C GLN A 311 -7.57 17.16 31.71
N ALA A 312 -8.05 17.70 30.58
CA ALA A 312 -9.14 17.08 29.82
C ALA A 312 -8.68 15.77 29.19
N ALA A 313 -7.48 15.77 28.61
CA ALA A 313 -6.89 14.58 28.01
C ALA A 313 -6.66 13.47 29.05
N ASP A 314 -6.11 13.80 30.22
CA ASP A 314 -5.87 12.83 31.30
C ASP A 314 -7.18 12.16 31.76
N ARG A 315 -8.25 12.95 31.92
CA ARG A 315 -9.57 12.41 32.30
C ARG A 315 -10.17 11.51 31.23
N ILE A 316 -10.03 11.87 29.95
CA ILE A 316 -10.48 11.02 28.84
C ILE A 316 -9.73 9.68 28.83
N ILE A 317 -8.42 9.72 29.04
CA ILE A 317 -7.56 8.55 29.08
C ILE A 317 -7.94 7.64 30.27
N GLU A 318 -8.12 8.21 31.46
CA GLU A 318 -8.50 7.46 32.67
C GLU A 318 -9.86 6.76 32.53
N ILE A 319 -10.87 7.48 32.02
CA ILE A 319 -12.21 6.92 31.76
C ILE A 319 -12.12 5.78 30.73
N PHE A 320 -11.36 5.99 29.66
CA PHE A 320 -11.16 4.95 28.65
C PHE A 320 -10.51 3.69 29.25
N PHE A 321 -9.44 3.83 30.04
CA PHE A 321 -8.77 2.71 30.70
C PHE A 321 -9.67 1.96 31.70
N ASN A 322 -10.48 2.68 32.47
CA ASN A 322 -11.42 2.07 33.41
C ASN A 322 -12.56 1.32 32.69
N SER A 323 -12.98 1.79 31.51
CA SER A 323 -14.04 1.15 30.71
C SER A 323 -13.61 -0.16 30.04
N ILE A 324 -12.32 -0.31 29.71
CA ILE A 324 -11.78 -1.51 29.06
C ILE A 324 -11.32 -2.60 30.04
N ASN A 325 -11.20 -2.27 31.33
CA ASN A 325 -10.79 -3.16 32.41
C ASN A 325 -11.98 -3.71 33.23
N LYS A 326 -13.21 -3.43 32.82
CA LYS A 326 -14.45 -4.05 33.33
C LYS A 326 -14.87 -5.22 32.44
#